data_AF-A0A399HPF7-F1
#
_entry.id   AF-A0A399HPF7-F1
#
_cell.length_a   1.000
_cell.length_b   1.000
_cell.length_c   1.000
_cell.angle_alpha   90.00
_cell.angle_beta   90.00
_cell.angle_gamma   90.00
#
_symmetry.space_group_name_H-M   'P 1'
#
loop_
_entity.id
_entity.type
_entity.pdbx_description
1 polymer ?
#
loop_
_entity_poly.entity_id
_entity_poly.type
_entity_poly.pdbx_seq_one_letter_code
_entity_poly.pdbx_strand_id
1 'polypeptide(L)'
;MSQRPHDVWRPLGSYAITLGSTARVHLYEARSLTLGPQHLTDTEQDFKLSWWPLDDAITAATDGRFLLPAGPLALFLAGRH
;
A
#
# COMPACT_ATOMS: atom_id res chain seq x y z
N MET A 1 -3.93 26.58 19.02
CA MET A 1 -2.79 25.68 18.72
C MET A 1 -3.37 24.29 18.48
N SER A 2 -3.65 23.93 17.23
CA SER A 2 -4.23 22.62 16.88
C SER A 2 -3.07 21.64 16.66
N GLN A 3 -2.97 20.59 17.49
CA GLN A 3 -2.05 19.48 17.24
C GLN A 3 -2.40 18.85 15.89
N ARG A 4 -1.43 18.73 14.99
CA ARG A 4 -1.60 17.98 13.75
C ARG A 4 -1.73 16.48 14.11
N PRO A 5 -2.62 15.71 13.46
CA PRO A 5 -2.68 14.27 13.68
C PRO A 5 -1.32 13.67 13.30
N HIS A 6 -0.76 12.83 14.18
CA HIS A 6 0.45 12.07 13.87
C HIS A 6 0.09 10.99 12.84
N ASP A 7 0.93 10.81 11.82
CA ASP A 7 0.79 9.72 10.86
C ASP A 7 0.81 8.38 11.62
N VAL A 8 -0.31 7.65 11.60
CA VAL A 8 -0.41 6.34 12.25
C VAL A 8 -0.07 5.27 11.24
N TRP A 9 1.05 4.58 11.48
CA TRP A 9 1.48 3.41 10.74
C TRP A 9 1.08 2.15 11.51
N ARG A 10 0.13 1.39 10.97
CA ARG A 10 -0.31 0.12 11.53
C ARG A 10 0.38 -1.04 10.79
N PRO A 11 1.14 -1.91 11.47
CA PRO A 11 1.72 -3.08 10.82
C PRO A 11 0.61 -4.07 10.41
N LEU A 12 0.67 -4.54 9.16
CA LEU A 12 -0.21 -5.58 8.62
C LEU A 12 0.47 -6.95 8.63
N GLY A 13 1.81 -6.98 8.60
CA GLY A 13 2.60 -8.21 8.74
C GLY A 13 3.88 -8.20 7.92
N SER A 14 4.58 -9.34 7.94
CA SER A 14 5.79 -9.57 7.15
C SER A 14 5.69 -10.93 6.47
N TYR A 15 5.87 -11.00 5.15
CA TYR A 15 5.59 -12.18 4.34
C TYR A 15 6.75 -12.49 3.38
N ALA A 16 6.97 -13.78 3.11
CA ALA A 16 7.94 -14.20 2.09
C ALA A 16 7.40 -13.85 0.69
N ILE A 17 8.28 -13.35 -0.18
CA ILE A 17 7.90 -12.94 -1.55
C ILE A 17 8.00 -14.12 -2.53
N THR A 18 8.99 -14.99 -2.33
CA THR A 18 9.27 -16.16 -3.15
C THR A 18 9.85 -17.26 -2.27
N LEU A 19 9.55 -18.52 -2.59
CA LEU A 19 9.95 -19.70 -1.82
C LEU A 19 11.46 -19.95 -1.81
N GLY A 20 12.22 -19.34 -2.73
CA GLY A 20 13.67 -19.52 -2.87
C GLY A 20 14.52 -18.39 -2.25
N SER A 21 13.91 -17.48 -1.49
CA SER A 21 14.60 -16.32 -0.95
C SER A 21 14.22 -16.07 0.51
N THR A 22 15.17 -15.54 1.28
CA THR A 22 14.90 -15.02 2.63
C THR A 22 14.30 -13.62 2.60
N ALA A 23 14.15 -13.01 1.41
CA ALA A 23 13.55 -11.69 1.25
C ALA A 23 12.10 -11.66 1.74
N ARG A 24 11.76 -10.61 2.48
CA ARG A 24 10.43 -10.39 3.04
C ARG A 24 9.87 -9.05 2.60
N VAL A 25 8.57 -9.02 2.32
CA VAL A 25 7.81 -7.79 2.23
C VAL A 25 7.22 -7.48 3.60
N HIS A 26 7.39 -6.24 4.06
CA HIS A 26 6.76 -5.73 5.28
C HIS A 26 5.65 -4.78 4.89
N LEU A 27 4.43 -5.06 5.32
CA LEU A 27 3.24 -4.32 4.93
C LEU A 27 2.76 -3.48 6.09
N TYR A 28 2.43 -2.22 5.79
CA TYR A 28 1.91 -1.25 6.74
C TYR A 28 0.73 -0.52 6.13
N GLU A 29 -0.28 -0.24 6.94
CA GLU A 29 -1.36 0.68 6.62
C GLU A 29 -1.01 2.05 7.23
N ALA A 30 -0.94 3.07 6.39
CA ALA A 30 -0.79 4.45 6.82
C ALA A 30 -2.12 5.17 6.70
N ARG A 31 -2.50 5.92 7.73
CA ARG A 31 -3.74 6.69 7.78
C ARG A 31 -3.47 8.18 7.98
N SER A 32 -4.44 9.00 7.59
CA SER A 32 -4.40 10.46 7.74
C SER A 32 -3.26 11.13 6.96
N LEU A 33 -2.83 10.51 5.85
CA LEU A 33 -1.80 11.04 4.99
C LEU A 33 -2.27 12.28 4.23
N THR A 34 -1.35 13.23 4.04
CA THR A 34 -1.51 14.36 3.13
C THR A 34 -0.59 14.21 1.93
N LEU A 35 -1.00 14.70 0.76
CA LEU A 35 -0.15 14.70 -0.42
C LEU A 35 1.06 15.64 -0.22
N GLY A 36 2.25 15.06 -0.22
CA GLY A 36 3.52 15.78 -0.20
C GLY A 36 4.11 15.99 -1.60
N PRO A 37 5.28 16.66 -1.69
CA PRO A 37 6.07 16.72 -2.91
C PRO A 37 6.40 15.32 -3.44
N GLN A 38 6.39 15.16 -4.76
CA GLN A 38 6.80 13.91 -5.41
C GLN A 38 8.30 13.98 -5.74
N HIS A 39 9.02 12.93 -5.36
CA HIS A 39 10.44 12.77 -5.65
C HIS A 39 10.61 11.49 -6.48
N LEU A 40 10.30 11.57 -7.77
CA LEU A 40 10.39 10.46 -8.70
C LEU A 40 11.79 10.41 -9.31
N THR A 41 12.34 9.21 -9.48
CA THR A 41 13.53 8.97 -10.29
C THR A 41 13.18 8.95 -11.79
N ASP A 42 14.20 8.93 -12.65
CA ASP A 42 14.00 8.88 -14.11
C ASP A 42 13.19 7.66 -14.56
N THR A 43 13.23 6.56 -13.81
CA THR A 43 12.46 5.35 -14.10
C THR A 43 11.02 5.38 -13.58
N GLU A 44 10.66 6.39 -12.78
CA GLU A 44 9.38 6.49 -12.09
C GLU A 44 8.51 7.64 -12.63
N GLN A 45 8.93 8.34 -13.69
CA GLN A 45 8.20 9.50 -14.23
C GLN A 45 6.75 9.17 -14.65
N ASP A 46 6.48 7.92 -15.01
CA ASP A 46 5.14 7.45 -15.39
C ASP A 46 4.30 6.95 -14.20
N PHE A 47 4.82 6.98 -12.97
CA PHE A 47 4.06 6.58 -11.79
C PHE A 47 2.97 7.61 -11.51
N LYS A 48 1.73 7.14 -11.40
CA LYS A 48 0.56 7.99 -11.15
C LYS A 48 -0.07 7.66 -9.81
N LEU A 49 -0.22 8.66 -8.96
CA LEU A 49 -1.02 8.54 -7.75
C LEU A 49 -2.50 8.49 -8.12
N SER A 50 -3.20 7.45 -7.66
CA SER A 50 -4.64 7.31 -7.79
C SER A 50 -5.26 7.07 -6.43
N TRP A 51 -6.36 7.76 -6.12
CA TRP A 51 -7.12 7.57 -4.89
C TRP A 51 -8.36 6.73 -5.18
N TRP A 52 -8.57 5.70 -4.37
CA TRP A 52 -9.65 4.73 -4.54
C TRP A 52 -10.41 4.59 -3.22
N PRO A 53 -11.75 4.42 -3.27
CA PRO A 53 -12.47 3.78 -2.17
C PRO A 53 -11.84 2.41 -1.88
N LEU A 54 -11.71 2.05 -0.59
CA LEU A 54 -11.05 0.80 -0.20
C LEU A 54 -11.75 -0.43 -0.80
N ASP A 55 -13.08 -0.44 -0.81
CA ASP A 55 -13.87 -1.55 -1.35
C ASP A 55 -13.65 -1.73 -2.86
N ASP A 56 -13.50 -0.64 -3.61
CA ASP A 56 -13.20 -0.69 -5.05
C ASP A 56 -11.80 -1.24 -5.29
N ALA A 57 -10.83 -0.86 -4.46
CA ALA A 57 -9.46 -1.37 -4.55
C ALA A 57 -9.41 -2.88 -4.23
N ILE A 58 -10.14 -3.33 -3.19
CA ILE A 58 -10.27 -4.75 -2.85
C ILE A 58 -10.95 -5.53 -3.98
N THR A 59 -11.99 -4.96 -4.59
CA THR A 59 -12.67 -5.56 -5.76
C THR A 59 -11.70 -5.71 -6.92
N ALA A 60 -10.95 -4.66 -7.27
CA ALA A 60 -9.94 -4.74 -8.33
C ALA A 60 -8.81 -5.75 -8.01
N ALA A 61 -8.45 -5.92 -6.75
CA ALA A 61 -7.50 -6.93 -6.30
C ALA A 61 -8.04 -8.35 -6.48
N THR A 62 -9.33 -8.54 -6.18
CA THR A 62 -10.04 -9.81 -6.39
C THR A 62 -10.15 -10.16 -7.88
N ASP A 63 -10.37 -9.16 -8.73
CA ASP A 63 -10.44 -9.29 -10.18
C ASP A 63 -9.07 -9.48 -10.86
N GLY A 64 -7.98 -9.53 -10.10
CA GLY A 64 -6.64 -9.76 -10.64
C GLY A 64 -6.07 -8.58 -11.44
N ARG A 65 -6.53 -7.35 -11.17
CA ARG A 65 -6.10 -6.14 -11.92
C ARG A 65 -4.73 -5.60 -11.51
N PHE A 66 -4.08 -6.21 -10.51
CA PHE A 66 -2.77 -5.83 -10.01
C PHE A 66 -1.70 -6.80 -10.52
N LEU A 67 -0.59 -6.25 -11.02
CA LEU A 67 0.52 -7.05 -11.55
C LEU A 67 1.48 -7.57 -10.48
N LEU A 68 1.55 -6.91 -9.33
CA LEU A 68 2.47 -7.26 -8.24
C LEU A 68 1.70 -7.82 -7.03
N PRO A 69 2.17 -8.92 -6.42
CA PRO A 69 1.39 -9.65 -5.41
C PRO A 69 1.28 -8.94 -4.05
N ALA A 70 2.21 -8.03 -3.73
CA ALA A 70 2.21 -7.34 -2.43
C ALA A 70 1.03 -6.38 -2.24
N GLY A 71 0.61 -5.69 -3.31
CA GLY A 71 -0.49 -4.72 -3.27
C GLY A 71 -1.83 -5.37 -2.90
N PRO A 72 -2.31 -6.38 -3.65
CA PRO A 72 -3.51 -7.14 -3.32
C PRO A 72 -3.51 -7.72 -1.90
N LEU A 73 -2.39 -8.29 -1.46
CA LEU A 73 -2.27 -8.83 -0.10
C LEU A 73 -2.47 -7.73 0.96
N ALA A 74 -1.87 -6.54 0.76
CA ALA A 74 -2.05 -5.42 1.67
C ALA A 74 -3.51 -4.97 1.75
N LEU A 75 -4.21 -4.90 0.62
CA LEU A 75 -5.63 -4.53 0.54
C LEU A 75 -6.51 -5.52 1.30
N PHE A 76 -6.30 -6.83 1.08
CA PHE A 76 -7.05 -7.86 1.79
C PHE A 76 -6.78 -7.86 3.30
N LEU A 77 -5.56 -7.56 3.73
CA LEU A 77 -5.23 -7.44 5.16
C LEU A 77 -5.84 -6.17 5.78
N ALA A 78 -5.88 -5.06 5.04
CA ALA A 78 -6.47 -3.81 5.49
C ALA A 78 -8.00 -3.94 5.70
N GLY A 79 -8.71 -4.59 4.76
CA GLY A 79 -10.17 -4.72 4.79
C GLY A 79 -10.76 -5.74 5.79
N ARG A 80 -9.94 -6.36 6.65
CA ARG A 80 -10.43 -7.32 7.68
C ARG A 80 -10.97 -6.65 8.95
N HIS A 81 -10.98 -5.32 9.00
CA HIS A 81 -11.32 -4.51 10.17
C HIS A 81 -12.13 -3.28 9.76
#